data_AF-A0AAU8HSZ1-F1
#
_entry.id   AF-A0AAU8HSZ1-F1
#
_cell.length_a   1.000
_cell.length_b   1.000
_cell.length_c   1.000
_cell.angle_alpha   90.00
_cell.angle_beta   90.00
_cell.angle_gamma   90.00
#
_symmetry.space_group_name_H-M   'P 1'
#
loop_
_entity.id
_entity.type
_entity.pdbx_description
1 polymer ?
#
loop_
_entity_poly.entity_id
_entity_poly.type
_entity_poly.pdbx_seq_one_letter_code
_entity_poly.pdbx_strand_id
1 'polypeptide(L)'
;MLNIKKHNKISAIVLISVGLLVLLLLNVIPQSGDSTHYMPLLEVVGDVKESVSLDYVQKHSEAVTINYRDDSLEVAPLEEVIKKANPKTERFDVLFISHDGYSALISNKNLEKSYIAQSKEYGWEAINKNHPPSSNVKDVKKIVIVSDDLSVEDSFNIIRPGENIASLSVGQLYKKGYSTVFTFRGESTIKNDGESLDVTTFNKRKIIDIEKYINDDEEALVVGKKGEEASLDKEGKLVLNNNSIGYVVNGELKIQDVVGVVIKPPAKRITDVYYDTKKMLNQEENVMLILIDGLGYHQYQYAKKNDYIPFLESLPEPQKAMVAYPSVTPVNLAASLTGELPYVNGVYKRGIRKVEVPTIFGFCKKQNKEAAAVIGPIGTIELEIPPVLSMDENNDGSTDDEKTENALKKMSKGLDLLFVHYKDVDIAGHNYGDLAVEILEDLKKIDSYVNQLVAKWDGKVIVYADHGMHKTEEGGDHGSLITEDMFMPYWIFNGGAINE
;
A
#
# COMPACT_ATOMS: atom_id res chain seq x y z
N MET A 1 -46.94 66.90 -46.76
CA MET A 1 -46.90 66.81 -48.22
C MET A 1 -46.56 65.36 -48.57
N LEU A 2 -47.48 64.68 -49.26
CA LEU A 2 -47.38 63.39 -50.00
C LEU A 2 -46.57 62.22 -49.40
N ASN A 3 -47.18 61.10 -49.01
CA ASN A 3 -47.84 60.06 -49.82
C ASN A 3 -46.85 59.23 -50.68
N ILE A 4 -46.50 58.03 -50.21
CA ILE A 4 -46.05 56.93 -51.06
C ILE A 4 -46.79 55.65 -50.62
N LYS A 5 -47.93 55.40 -51.26
CA LYS A 5 -48.51 54.06 -51.45
C LYS A 5 -48.22 53.65 -52.89
N LYS A 6 -47.45 52.58 -53.08
CA LYS A 6 -47.64 51.51 -54.09
C LYS A 6 -46.33 50.72 -54.27
N HIS A 7 -46.25 49.53 -53.70
CA HIS A 7 -45.63 48.34 -54.31
C HIS A 7 -46.03 47.09 -53.51
N ASN A 8 -47.28 46.64 -53.68
CA ASN A 8 -47.87 45.52 -52.92
C ASN A 8 -48.21 44.30 -53.81
N LYS A 9 -47.50 44.04 -54.91
CA LYS A 9 -47.76 42.84 -55.73
C LYS A 9 -46.54 42.06 -56.24
N ILE A 10 -45.30 42.54 -56.04
CA ILE A 10 -44.10 41.77 -56.43
C ILE A 10 -43.48 41.03 -55.22
N SER A 11 -43.66 41.54 -54.00
CA SER A 11 -43.15 40.89 -52.78
C SER A 11 -43.89 39.61 -52.39
N ALA A 12 -45.16 39.46 -52.79
CA ALA A 12 -45.97 38.29 -52.43
C ALA A 12 -45.61 37.03 -53.25
N ILE A 13 -45.11 37.17 -54.47
CA ILE A 13 -44.75 36.01 -55.33
C ILE A 13 -43.32 35.52 -55.01
N VAL A 14 -42.43 36.40 -54.55
CA VAL A 14 -41.08 36.02 -54.09
C VAL A 14 -41.11 35.36 -52.71
N LEU A 15 -42.05 35.73 -51.82
CA LEU A 15 -42.20 35.08 -50.51
C LEU A 15 -42.82 33.68 -50.57
N ILE A 16 -43.71 33.40 -51.54
CA ILE A 16 -44.31 32.06 -51.70
C ILE A 16 -43.34 31.07 -52.36
N SER A 17 -42.44 31.55 -53.23
CA SER A 17 -41.43 30.71 -53.88
C SER A 17 -40.22 30.41 -52.97
N VAL A 18 -39.87 31.30 -52.04
CA VAL A 18 -38.88 31.02 -50.98
C VAL A 18 -39.48 30.13 -49.89
N GLY A 19 -40.77 30.27 -49.57
CA GLY A 19 -41.47 29.41 -48.60
C GLY A 19 -41.59 27.95 -49.04
N LEU A 20 -41.82 27.67 -50.32
CA LEU A 20 -41.89 26.28 -50.82
C LEU A 20 -40.51 25.62 -50.96
N LEU A 21 -39.44 26.39 -51.22
CA LEU A 21 -38.08 25.83 -51.31
C LEU A 21 -37.52 25.47 -49.93
N VAL A 22 -37.90 26.20 -48.88
CA VAL A 22 -37.54 25.88 -47.48
C VAL A 22 -38.33 24.67 -46.95
N LEU A 23 -39.58 24.48 -47.38
CA LEU A 23 -40.38 23.30 -47.00
C LEU A 23 -39.98 22.01 -47.73
N LEU A 24 -39.35 22.10 -48.92
CA LEU A 24 -38.77 20.94 -49.62
C LEU A 24 -37.36 20.58 -49.13
N LEU A 25 -36.65 21.50 -48.46
CA LEU A 25 -35.38 21.23 -47.79
C LEU A 25 -35.52 20.74 -46.33
N LEU A 26 -36.73 20.81 -45.75
CA LEU A 26 -37.03 20.35 -44.39
C LEU A 26 -37.57 18.91 -44.31
N ASN A 27 -37.77 18.23 -45.45
CA ASN A 27 -38.27 16.85 -45.51
C ASN A 27 -37.21 15.78 -45.85
N VAL A 28 -35.93 16.11 -45.72
CA VAL A 28 -34.88 15.10 -45.55
C VAL A 28 -34.39 15.22 -44.12
N ILE A 29 -35.22 14.74 -43.19
CA ILE A 29 -34.69 14.22 -41.93
C ILE A 29 -34.03 12.91 -42.34
N PRO A 30 -32.68 12.79 -42.35
CA PRO A 30 -32.13 11.46 -42.29
C PRO A 30 -32.69 10.86 -41.00
N GLN A 31 -33.48 9.79 -41.12
CA GLN A 31 -33.62 8.84 -40.02
C GLN A 31 -32.24 8.17 -39.82
N SER A 32 -31.24 8.95 -39.41
CA SER A 32 -30.16 8.42 -38.60
C SER A 32 -30.71 8.37 -37.18
N GLY A 33 -31.66 7.47 -36.97
CA GLY A 33 -31.77 6.81 -35.68
C GLY A 33 -30.55 5.91 -35.54
N ASP A 34 -29.36 6.51 -35.48
CA ASP A 34 -28.25 5.86 -34.80
C ASP A 34 -28.65 5.96 -33.33
N SER A 35 -29.43 4.97 -32.90
CA SER A 35 -29.45 4.59 -31.51
C SER A 35 -28.00 4.29 -31.17
N THR A 36 -27.26 5.28 -30.69
CA THR A 36 -25.99 5.08 -30.00
C THR A 36 -26.37 4.23 -28.80
N HIS A 37 -26.37 2.92 -29.00
CA HIS A 37 -26.58 1.97 -27.92
C HIS A 37 -25.48 2.28 -26.93
N TYR A 38 -25.88 2.75 -25.75
CA TYR A 38 -24.95 3.01 -24.68
C TYR A 38 -24.20 1.71 -24.40
N MET A 39 -22.92 1.67 -24.79
CA MET A 39 -22.08 0.52 -24.52
C MET A 39 -21.40 0.72 -23.18
N PRO A 40 -21.56 -0.22 -22.23
CA PRO A 40 -20.88 -0.13 -20.96
C PRO A 40 -19.37 -0.23 -21.16
N LEU A 41 -18.61 0.47 -20.30
CA LEU A 41 -17.15 0.34 -20.25
C LEU A 41 -16.76 -1.08 -19.85
N LEU A 42 -15.81 -1.65 -20.58
CA LEU A 42 -15.12 -2.87 -20.18
C LEU A 42 -13.87 -2.50 -19.38
N GLU A 43 -13.71 -3.08 -18.20
CA GLU A 43 -12.55 -2.79 -17.34
C GLU A 43 -11.61 -4.00 -17.24
N VAL A 44 -10.31 -3.76 -17.39
CA VAL A 44 -9.22 -4.70 -17.08
C VAL A 44 -8.67 -4.32 -15.70
N VAL A 45 -8.82 -5.23 -14.73
CA VAL A 45 -8.55 -4.98 -13.30
C VAL A 45 -7.91 -6.20 -12.63
N GLY A 46 -7.73 -6.17 -11.30
CA GLY A 46 -7.11 -7.26 -10.54
C GLY A 46 -5.62 -7.04 -10.34
N ASP A 47 -4.82 -8.07 -10.60
CA ASP A 47 -3.38 -8.10 -10.33
C ASP A 47 -2.58 -7.44 -11.47
N VAL A 48 -2.88 -6.17 -11.67
CA VAL A 48 -2.33 -5.29 -12.72
C VAL A 48 -1.75 -4.03 -12.08
N LYS A 49 -0.75 -3.41 -12.74
CA LYS A 49 -0.18 -2.13 -12.25
C LYS A 49 -1.16 -0.98 -12.46
N GLU A 50 -1.90 -1.00 -13.57
CA GLU A 50 -2.87 0.05 -13.91
C GLU A 50 -4.19 -0.57 -14.36
N SER A 51 -5.30 -0.07 -13.82
CA SER A 51 -6.62 -0.45 -14.32
C SER A 51 -6.88 0.23 -15.66
N VAL A 52 -7.27 -0.55 -16.67
CA VAL A 52 -7.52 -0.05 -18.03
C VAL A 52 -9.00 -0.14 -18.36
N SER A 53 -9.54 0.86 -19.06
CA SER A 53 -10.92 0.86 -19.54
C SER A 53 -11.01 0.95 -21.05
N LEU A 54 -11.88 0.13 -21.64
CA LEU A 54 -12.21 0.09 -23.05
C LEU A 54 -13.66 0.56 -23.25
N ASP A 55 -13.84 1.51 -24.15
CA ASP A 55 -15.13 2.00 -24.66
C ASP A 55 -15.36 1.55 -26.13
N TYR A 56 -14.30 1.27 -26.88
CA TYR A 56 -14.33 0.64 -28.21
C TYR A 56 -13.13 -0.29 -28.44
N VAL A 57 -13.28 -1.24 -29.38
CA VAL A 57 -12.32 -2.33 -29.64
C VAL A 57 -10.91 -1.83 -29.97
N GLN A 58 -10.79 -0.75 -30.75
CA GLN A 58 -9.52 -0.23 -31.26
C GLN A 58 -8.74 0.62 -30.25
N LYS A 59 -9.31 0.93 -29.08
CA LYS A 59 -8.75 1.94 -28.17
C LYS A 59 -7.33 1.60 -27.69
N HIS A 60 -7.05 0.31 -27.52
CA HIS A 60 -5.83 -0.18 -26.87
C HIS A 60 -5.08 -1.25 -27.66
N SER A 61 -5.58 -1.63 -28.84
CA SER A 61 -4.94 -2.60 -29.73
C SER A 61 -5.37 -2.36 -31.18
N GLU A 62 -4.52 -2.72 -32.13
CA GLU A 62 -4.95 -2.84 -33.53
C GLU A 62 -6.02 -3.92 -33.62
N ALA A 63 -7.21 -3.53 -34.07
CA ALA A 63 -8.28 -4.49 -34.24
C ALA A 63 -8.05 -5.36 -35.46
N VAL A 64 -8.45 -6.62 -35.35
CA VAL A 64 -8.36 -7.62 -36.41
C VAL A 64 -9.76 -8.11 -36.76
N THR A 65 -9.96 -8.48 -38.02
CA THR A 65 -11.23 -9.04 -38.47
C THR A 65 -11.19 -10.56 -38.37
N ILE A 66 -12.17 -11.16 -37.70
CA ILE A 66 -12.33 -12.62 -37.64
C ILE A 66 -13.72 -13.04 -38.11
N ASN A 67 -13.81 -14.24 -38.69
CA ASN A 67 -15.11 -14.89 -38.89
C ASN A 67 -15.54 -15.59 -37.59
N TYR A 68 -16.77 -15.32 -37.14
CA TYR A 68 -17.38 -15.90 -35.95
C TYR A 68 -18.91 -15.92 -36.08
N ARG A 69 -19.52 -17.11 -35.95
CA ARG A 69 -20.99 -17.33 -36.03
C ARG A 69 -21.63 -16.68 -37.25
N ASP A 70 -21.10 -17.00 -38.43
CA ASP A 70 -21.52 -16.50 -39.76
C ASP A 70 -21.32 -15.00 -40.00
N ASP A 71 -20.82 -14.26 -39.00
CA ASP A 71 -20.49 -12.84 -39.11
C ASP A 71 -18.99 -12.59 -39.20
N SER A 72 -18.63 -11.46 -39.81
CA SER A 72 -17.29 -10.89 -39.80
C SER A 72 -17.22 -9.84 -38.70
N LEU A 73 -16.51 -10.14 -37.61
CA LEU A 73 -16.40 -9.25 -36.45
C LEU A 73 -15.03 -8.59 -36.39
N GLU A 74 -15.03 -7.31 -36.03
CA GLU A 74 -13.83 -6.59 -35.63
C GLU A 74 -13.56 -6.82 -34.14
N VAL A 75 -12.36 -7.31 -33.82
CA VAL A 75 -12.01 -7.78 -32.49
C VAL A 75 -10.63 -7.29 -32.06
N ALA A 76 -10.45 -7.13 -30.76
CA ALA A 76 -9.17 -6.80 -30.12
C ALA A 76 -8.49 -8.10 -29.69
N PRO A 77 -7.21 -8.34 -30.03
CA PRO A 77 -6.43 -9.42 -29.44
C PRO A 77 -6.40 -9.27 -27.90
N LEU A 78 -6.83 -10.31 -27.19
CA LEU A 78 -6.96 -10.26 -25.73
C LEU A 78 -5.60 -10.01 -25.06
N GLU A 79 -4.54 -10.61 -25.58
CA GLU A 79 -3.18 -10.45 -25.04
C GLU A 79 -2.73 -8.98 -25.09
N GLU A 80 -3.01 -8.26 -26.17
CA GLU A 80 -2.67 -6.85 -26.31
C GLU A 80 -3.48 -5.97 -25.35
N VAL A 81 -4.76 -6.28 -25.17
CA VAL A 81 -5.62 -5.61 -24.18
C VAL A 81 -5.07 -5.80 -22.75
N ILE A 82 -4.65 -7.02 -22.41
CA ILE A 82 -4.10 -7.34 -21.08
C ILE A 82 -2.73 -6.67 -20.87
N LYS A 83 -1.85 -6.70 -21.87
CA LYS A 83 -0.51 -6.07 -21.81
C LYS A 83 -0.58 -4.60 -21.44
N LYS A 84 -1.63 -3.88 -21.86
CA LYS A 84 -1.84 -2.46 -21.53
C LYS A 84 -2.10 -2.22 -20.06
N ALA A 85 -2.71 -3.16 -19.35
CA ALA A 85 -2.88 -3.09 -17.90
C ALA A 85 -1.61 -3.40 -17.13
N ASN A 86 -0.58 -3.95 -17.81
CA ASN A 86 0.72 -4.30 -17.26
C ASN A 86 0.56 -5.27 -16.06
N PRO A 87 0.30 -6.56 -16.32
CA PRO A 87 0.17 -7.58 -15.28
C PRO A 87 1.36 -7.56 -14.31
N LYS A 88 1.10 -7.80 -13.03
CA LYS A 88 2.16 -7.80 -12.01
C LYS A 88 3.08 -9.01 -12.11
N THR A 89 2.59 -10.12 -12.63
CA THR A 89 3.35 -11.36 -12.81
C THR A 89 3.26 -11.87 -14.25
N GLU A 90 4.19 -12.74 -14.64
CA GLU A 90 4.17 -13.40 -15.95
C GLU A 90 3.17 -14.57 -16.00
N ARG A 91 2.89 -15.20 -14.85
CA ARG A 91 1.93 -16.31 -14.73
C ARG A 91 0.66 -15.86 -14.05
N PHE A 92 -0.43 -15.88 -14.79
CA PHE A 92 -1.73 -15.47 -14.28
C PHE A 92 -2.87 -16.18 -15.01
N ASP A 93 -4.02 -16.22 -14.36
CA ASP A 93 -5.29 -16.53 -14.98
C ASP A 93 -6.01 -15.24 -15.40
N VAL A 94 -6.91 -15.38 -16.38
CA VAL A 94 -7.83 -14.35 -16.87
C VAL A 94 -9.25 -14.75 -16.50
N LEU A 95 -9.86 -14.00 -15.60
CA LEU A 95 -11.23 -14.17 -15.15
C LEU A 95 -12.13 -13.17 -15.88
N PHE A 96 -13.02 -13.67 -16.74
CA PHE A 96 -14.09 -12.88 -17.34
C PHE A 96 -15.29 -12.86 -16.41
N ILE A 97 -15.84 -11.68 -16.14
CA ILE A 97 -17.06 -11.50 -15.35
C ILE A 97 -18.08 -10.77 -16.20
N SER A 98 -19.25 -11.36 -16.39
CA SER A 98 -20.38 -10.75 -17.11
C SER A 98 -21.28 -9.93 -16.18
N HIS A 99 -22.21 -9.13 -16.72
CA HIS A 99 -23.17 -8.38 -15.90
C HIS A 99 -24.11 -9.28 -15.09
N ASP A 100 -24.53 -10.42 -15.63
CA ASP A 100 -25.42 -11.38 -14.97
C ASP A 100 -24.76 -12.20 -13.85
N GLY A 101 -23.42 -12.14 -13.77
CA GLY A 101 -22.61 -12.82 -12.76
C GLY A 101 -21.96 -14.13 -13.24
N TYR A 102 -22.34 -14.63 -14.43
CA TYR A 102 -21.62 -15.73 -15.07
C TYR A 102 -20.15 -15.33 -15.27
N SER A 103 -19.26 -16.22 -14.89
CA SER A 103 -17.82 -15.98 -14.96
C SER A 103 -17.10 -17.20 -15.49
N ALA A 104 -16.03 -16.97 -16.25
CA ALA A 104 -15.16 -18.02 -16.76
C ALA A 104 -13.70 -17.67 -16.52
N LEU A 105 -12.91 -18.66 -16.14
CA LEU A 105 -11.48 -18.52 -15.85
C LEU A 105 -10.70 -19.30 -16.91
N ILE A 106 -9.71 -18.66 -17.52
CA ILE A 106 -8.75 -19.31 -18.42
C ILE A 106 -7.32 -18.97 -17.98
N SER A 107 -6.38 -19.89 -18.14
CA SER A 107 -4.96 -19.57 -17.96
C SER A 107 -4.48 -18.60 -19.05
N ASN A 108 -3.45 -17.80 -18.77
CA ASN A 108 -2.80 -16.97 -19.79
C ASN A 108 -1.97 -17.73 -20.84
N LYS A 109 -2.06 -19.07 -20.88
CA LYS A 109 -1.46 -19.91 -21.92
C LYS A 109 -2.35 -19.96 -23.16
N ASN A 110 -1.75 -19.85 -24.35
CA ASN A 110 -2.39 -19.97 -25.66
C ASN A 110 -3.43 -18.88 -26.01
N LEU A 111 -3.15 -17.62 -25.64
CA LEU A 111 -4.03 -16.48 -25.89
C LEU A 111 -4.02 -15.97 -27.35
N GLU A 112 -3.23 -16.57 -28.27
CA GLU A 112 -3.03 -16.05 -29.63
C GLU A 112 -4.31 -16.04 -30.49
N LYS A 113 -5.33 -16.81 -30.06
CA LYS A 113 -6.68 -16.82 -30.67
C LYS A 113 -7.78 -16.52 -29.67
N SER A 114 -7.44 -15.71 -28.68
CA SER A 114 -8.36 -15.16 -27.69
C SER A 114 -8.56 -13.67 -27.97
N TYR A 115 -9.82 -13.25 -28.01
CA TYR A 115 -10.20 -11.93 -28.49
C TYR A 115 -11.31 -11.32 -27.63
N ILE A 116 -11.39 -10.00 -27.67
CA ILE A 116 -12.52 -9.22 -27.17
C ILE A 116 -13.22 -8.57 -28.36
N ALA A 117 -14.53 -8.83 -28.48
CA ALA A 117 -15.38 -8.29 -29.53
C ALA A 117 -16.42 -7.34 -28.94
N GLN A 118 -16.88 -6.39 -29.75
CA GLN A 118 -18.13 -5.67 -29.51
C GLN A 118 -19.19 -6.19 -30.46
N SER A 119 -20.27 -6.73 -29.92
CA SER A 119 -21.44 -7.14 -30.69
C SER A 119 -22.66 -6.29 -30.32
N LYS A 120 -23.58 -6.17 -31.27
CA LYS A 120 -24.85 -5.45 -31.07
C LYS A 120 -25.78 -6.17 -30.10
N GLU A 121 -25.73 -7.50 -30.07
CA GLU A 121 -26.64 -8.33 -29.27
C GLU A 121 -26.19 -8.44 -27.81
N TYR A 122 -24.88 -8.56 -27.57
CA TYR A 122 -24.35 -8.91 -26.26
C TYR A 122 -23.42 -7.86 -25.65
N GLY A 123 -23.15 -6.75 -26.36
CA GLY A 123 -22.17 -5.79 -25.90
C GLY A 123 -20.75 -6.35 -26.04
N TRP A 124 -20.01 -6.42 -24.94
CA TRP A 124 -18.66 -7.02 -24.95
C TRP A 124 -18.73 -8.55 -24.89
N GLU A 125 -17.99 -9.22 -25.76
CA GLU A 125 -17.86 -10.68 -25.78
C GLU A 125 -16.40 -11.12 -25.75
N ALA A 126 -16.10 -12.13 -24.93
CA ALA A 126 -14.86 -12.87 -25.00
C ALA A 126 -14.99 -14.04 -25.99
N ILE A 127 -14.03 -14.15 -26.91
CA ILE A 127 -13.98 -15.20 -27.93
C ILE A 127 -12.63 -15.90 -27.83
N ASN A 128 -12.61 -17.11 -27.28
CA ASN A 128 -11.41 -17.86 -26.92
C ASN A 128 -11.35 -19.16 -27.74
N LYS A 129 -10.80 -19.11 -28.97
CA LYS A 129 -10.85 -20.24 -29.92
C LYS A 129 -9.98 -21.43 -29.51
N ASN A 130 -8.95 -21.20 -28.69
CA ASN A 130 -8.06 -22.25 -28.19
C ASN A 130 -8.51 -22.83 -26.84
N HIS A 131 -9.61 -22.34 -26.25
CA HIS A 131 -10.12 -22.77 -24.95
C HIS A 131 -11.51 -23.41 -25.09
N PRO A 132 -12.00 -24.15 -24.08
CA PRO A 132 -13.32 -24.78 -24.12
C PRO A 132 -14.44 -23.76 -24.43
N PRO A 133 -15.51 -24.14 -25.14
CA PRO A 133 -16.57 -23.20 -25.53
C PRO A 133 -17.23 -22.42 -24.38
N SER A 134 -17.22 -22.98 -23.15
CA SER A 134 -17.72 -22.32 -21.93
C SER A 134 -16.92 -21.07 -21.53
N SER A 135 -15.71 -20.88 -22.06
CA SER A 135 -14.90 -19.67 -21.88
C SER A 135 -15.35 -18.50 -22.74
N ASN A 136 -16.23 -18.70 -23.73
CA ASN A 136 -16.75 -17.63 -24.56
C ASN A 136 -17.87 -16.88 -23.81
N VAL A 137 -17.47 -15.91 -23.01
CA VAL A 137 -18.38 -15.14 -22.14
C VAL A 137 -19.03 -14.00 -22.93
N LYS A 138 -20.34 -13.87 -22.79
CA LYS A 138 -21.13 -12.78 -23.35
C LYS A 138 -21.39 -11.71 -22.29
N ASP A 139 -21.68 -10.49 -22.72
CA ASP A 139 -21.99 -9.36 -21.82
C ASP A 139 -20.93 -9.15 -20.74
N VAL A 140 -19.67 -9.20 -21.16
CA VAL A 140 -18.50 -9.06 -20.30
C VAL A 140 -18.44 -7.64 -19.75
N LYS A 141 -18.38 -7.50 -18.43
CA LYS A 141 -18.18 -6.20 -17.76
C LYS A 141 -16.74 -5.99 -17.30
N LYS A 142 -16.05 -7.07 -16.93
CA LYS A 142 -14.70 -7.03 -16.38
C LYS A 142 -13.85 -8.19 -16.88
N ILE A 143 -12.59 -7.89 -17.15
CA ILE A 143 -11.49 -8.83 -17.29
C ILE A 143 -10.63 -8.66 -16.05
N VAL A 144 -10.51 -9.70 -15.24
CA VAL A 144 -9.72 -9.66 -14.01
C VAL A 144 -8.49 -10.53 -14.18
N ILE A 145 -7.32 -9.95 -13.99
CA ILE A 145 -6.05 -10.68 -13.92
C ILE A 145 -5.91 -11.24 -12.51
N VAL A 146 -5.63 -12.53 -12.42
CA VAL A 146 -5.47 -13.25 -11.16
C VAL A 146 -4.11 -13.95 -11.18
N SER A 147 -3.15 -13.42 -10.43
CA SER A 147 -1.81 -13.97 -10.33
C SER A 147 -1.76 -15.14 -9.35
N ASP A 148 -1.03 -16.20 -9.72
CA ASP A 148 -0.83 -17.37 -8.87
C ASP A 148 0.39 -17.24 -7.95
N ASP A 149 1.31 -16.33 -8.30
CA ASP A 149 2.61 -16.13 -7.67
C ASP A 149 2.88 -14.66 -7.35
N LEU A 150 1.84 -13.93 -6.92
CA LEU A 150 2.00 -12.54 -6.50
C LEU A 150 2.86 -12.46 -5.22
N SER A 151 3.76 -11.49 -5.19
CA SER A 151 4.61 -11.26 -4.03
C SER A 151 3.80 -10.75 -2.82
N VAL A 152 4.36 -10.91 -1.63
CA VAL A 152 3.69 -10.50 -0.39
C VAL A 152 3.58 -8.97 -0.28
N GLU A 153 4.50 -8.22 -0.90
CA GLU A 153 4.51 -6.74 -0.98
C GLU A 153 3.31 -6.20 -1.77
N ASP A 154 2.86 -6.96 -2.76
CA ASP A 154 1.79 -6.58 -3.68
C ASP A 154 0.40 -7.09 -3.25
N SER A 155 0.37 -7.82 -2.12
CA SER A 155 -0.82 -8.49 -1.60
C SER A 155 -1.44 -7.72 -0.43
N PHE A 156 -2.74 -7.96 -0.21
CA PHE A 156 -3.43 -7.56 1.01
C PHE A 156 -3.19 -8.63 2.08
N ASN A 157 -2.50 -8.25 3.15
CA ASN A 157 -2.09 -9.20 4.18
C ASN A 157 -2.91 -9.05 5.46
N ILE A 158 -3.26 -10.17 6.10
CA ILE A 158 -3.88 -10.21 7.41
C ILE A 158 -2.93 -10.95 8.33
N ILE A 159 -2.47 -10.29 9.38
CA ILE A 159 -1.45 -10.83 10.28
C ILE A 159 -1.84 -10.63 11.74
N ARG A 160 -1.22 -11.41 12.63
CA ARG A 160 -1.16 -11.14 14.07
C ARG A 160 0.27 -11.40 14.55
N PRO A 161 0.66 -10.97 15.76
CA PRO A 161 2.00 -11.20 16.26
C PRO A 161 2.43 -12.68 16.23
N GLY A 162 3.35 -13.02 15.32
CA GLY A 162 3.89 -14.37 15.13
C GLY A 162 3.14 -15.24 14.12
N GLU A 163 2.15 -14.71 13.39
CA GLU A 163 1.36 -15.49 12.44
C GLU A 163 0.89 -14.65 11.24
N ASN A 164 1.20 -15.13 10.03
CA ASN A 164 0.63 -14.65 8.77
C ASN A 164 -0.65 -15.43 8.45
N ILE A 165 -1.82 -14.81 8.64
CA ILE A 165 -3.13 -15.49 8.58
C ILE A 165 -3.60 -15.66 7.14
N ALA A 166 -3.48 -14.60 6.34
CA ALA A 166 -3.86 -14.63 4.94
C ALA A 166 -3.05 -13.61 4.14
N SER A 167 -2.75 -13.97 2.90
CA SER A 167 -2.23 -13.07 1.87
C SER A 167 -3.13 -13.20 0.64
N LEU A 168 -3.75 -12.10 0.23
CA LEU A 168 -4.79 -12.08 -0.79
C LEU A 168 -4.47 -11.00 -1.83
N SER A 169 -4.40 -11.39 -3.09
CA SER A 169 -4.34 -10.41 -4.17
C SER A 169 -5.72 -9.83 -4.48
N VAL A 170 -5.77 -8.68 -5.16
CA VAL A 170 -7.03 -8.09 -5.63
C VAL A 170 -7.71 -9.04 -6.62
N GLY A 171 -6.96 -9.65 -7.53
CA GLY A 171 -7.45 -10.66 -8.47
C GLY A 171 -8.07 -11.86 -7.75
N GLN A 172 -7.41 -12.36 -6.70
CA GLN A 172 -7.92 -13.45 -5.88
C GLN A 172 -9.20 -13.07 -5.13
N LEU A 173 -9.36 -11.82 -4.69
CA LEU A 173 -10.59 -11.34 -4.07
C LEU A 173 -11.77 -11.32 -5.05
N TYR A 174 -11.53 -10.97 -6.32
CA TYR A 174 -12.55 -11.14 -7.37
C TYR A 174 -12.88 -12.61 -7.64
N LYS A 175 -11.89 -13.51 -7.64
CA LYS A 175 -12.07 -14.95 -7.91
C LYS A 175 -12.77 -15.69 -6.76
N LYS A 176 -12.38 -15.45 -5.51
CA LYS A 176 -12.94 -16.10 -4.31
C LYS A 176 -14.31 -15.55 -3.92
N GLY A 177 -14.64 -14.35 -4.39
CA GLY A 177 -15.91 -13.68 -4.13
C GLY A 177 -15.82 -12.63 -3.03
N TYR A 178 -16.77 -11.69 -3.10
CA TYR A 178 -16.94 -10.57 -2.19
C TYR A 178 -18.43 -10.39 -1.90
N SER A 179 -18.77 -9.81 -0.75
CA SER A 179 -20.15 -9.40 -0.49
C SER A 179 -20.45 -8.10 -1.20
N THR A 180 -21.72 -7.89 -1.52
CA THR A 180 -22.19 -6.61 -2.07
C THR A 180 -23.21 -5.99 -1.14
N VAL A 181 -22.96 -4.74 -0.75
CA VAL A 181 -23.81 -3.99 0.17
C VAL A 181 -24.25 -2.66 -0.45
N PHE A 182 -25.45 -2.23 -0.08
CA PHE A 182 -25.93 -0.89 -0.38
C PHE A 182 -25.55 0.04 0.78
N THR A 183 -24.84 1.10 0.49
CA THR A 183 -24.47 2.15 1.45
C THR A 183 -25.30 3.39 1.16
N PHE A 184 -25.96 3.92 2.19
CA PHE A 184 -26.67 5.20 2.12
C PHE A 184 -25.76 6.31 1.57
N ARG A 185 -26.30 7.15 0.69
CA ARG A 185 -25.58 8.28 0.08
C ARG A 185 -26.18 9.63 0.48
N GLY A 186 -27.49 9.71 0.70
CA GLY A 186 -28.14 10.95 1.09
C GLY A 186 -29.64 10.94 0.85
N GLU A 187 -30.32 11.88 1.50
CA GLU A 187 -31.74 12.15 1.36
C GLU A 187 -31.98 13.55 0.82
N SER A 188 -32.99 13.69 -0.03
CA SER A 188 -33.48 14.99 -0.49
C SER A 188 -34.99 15.01 -0.53
N THR A 189 -35.55 16.19 -0.29
CA THR A 189 -36.99 16.39 -0.21
C THR A 189 -37.39 17.53 -1.13
N ILE A 190 -38.46 17.34 -1.90
CA ILE A 190 -39.12 18.44 -2.61
C ILE A 190 -40.56 18.59 -2.11
N LYS A 191 -41.00 19.83 -1.90
CA LYS A 191 -42.40 20.14 -1.61
C LYS A 191 -43.12 20.50 -2.90
N ASN A 192 -44.17 19.76 -3.23
CA ASN A 192 -45.00 20.03 -4.39
C ASN A 192 -46.47 19.98 -3.97
N ASP A 193 -47.23 21.04 -4.25
CA ASP A 193 -48.66 21.19 -3.90
C ASP A 193 -49.01 20.88 -2.43
N GLY A 194 -48.11 21.21 -1.50
CA GLY A 194 -48.31 20.99 -0.06
C GLY A 194 -47.96 19.59 0.43
N GLU A 195 -47.61 18.67 -0.48
CA GLU A 195 -47.09 17.34 -0.16
C GLU A 195 -45.55 17.33 -0.20
N SER A 196 -44.95 16.53 0.68
CA SER A 196 -43.50 16.32 0.77
C SER A 196 -43.15 15.02 0.06
N LEU A 197 -42.28 15.08 -0.95
CA LEU A 197 -41.77 13.92 -1.67
C LEU A 197 -40.28 13.74 -1.34
N ASP A 198 -39.95 12.62 -0.72
CA ASP A 198 -38.60 12.28 -0.27
C ASP A 198 -37.94 11.27 -1.21
N VAL A 199 -36.64 11.45 -1.46
CA VAL A 199 -35.78 10.52 -2.19
C VAL A 199 -34.60 10.16 -1.29
N THR A 200 -34.42 8.86 -1.06
CA THR A 200 -33.21 8.30 -0.44
C THR A 200 -32.35 7.64 -1.52
N THR A 201 -31.07 7.98 -1.55
CA THR A 201 -30.11 7.44 -2.52
C THR A 201 -29.12 6.48 -1.87
N PHE A 202 -28.75 5.44 -2.59
CA PHE A 202 -27.81 4.40 -2.15
C PHE A 202 -26.74 4.16 -3.22
N ASN A 203 -25.53 3.82 -2.78
CA ASN A 203 -24.45 3.30 -3.63
C ASN A 203 -24.26 1.82 -3.38
N LYS A 204 -23.99 1.04 -4.42
CA LYS A 204 -23.62 -0.37 -4.31
C LYS A 204 -22.10 -0.49 -4.17
N ARG A 205 -21.61 -1.18 -3.15
CA ARG A 205 -20.17 -1.40 -2.91
C ARG A 205 -19.84 -2.88 -2.77
N LYS A 206 -18.65 -3.27 -3.25
CA LYS A 206 -18.08 -4.60 -3.05
C LYS A 206 -17.25 -4.57 -1.77
N ILE A 207 -17.49 -5.49 -0.85
CA ILE A 207 -16.80 -5.54 0.44
C ILE A 207 -16.12 -6.88 0.66
N ILE A 208 -14.98 -6.83 1.31
CA ILE A 208 -14.24 -8.02 1.75
C ILE A 208 -14.86 -8.48 3.07
N ASP A 209 -15.21 -9.77 3.13
CA ASP A 209 -15.77 -10.40 4.34
C ASP A 209 -14.64 -10.67 5.35
N ILE A 210 -14.19 -9.62 6.02
CA ILE A 210 -13.05 -9.70 6.95
C ILE A 210 -13.33 -10.58 8.17
N GLU A 211 -14.60 -10.75 8.52
CA GLU A 211 -15.12 -11.65 9.57
C GLU A 211 -14.75 -13.13 9.33
N LYS A 212 -14.33 -13.50 8.11
CA LYS A 212 -13.77 -14.83 7.83
C LYS A 212 -12.39 -15.06 8.47
N TYR A 213 -11.70 -13.98 8.86
CA TYR A 213 -10.32 -14.00 9.34
C TYR A 213 -10.16 -13.40 10.74
N ILE A 214 -11.14 -12.64 11.22
CA ILE A 214 -11.08 -11.89 12.48
C ILE A 214 -12.36 -12.16 13.25
N ASN A 215 -12.24 -12.45 14.55
CA ASN A 215 -13.41 -12.58 15.42
C ASN A 215 -13.90 -11.19 15.88
N ASP A 216 -15.21 -11.04 16.09
CA ASP A 216 -15.88 -9.76 16.42
C ASP A 216 -15.35 -9.04 17.68
N ASP A 217 -14.70 -9.77 18.58
CA ASP A 217 -14.15 -9.27 19.84
C ASP A 217 -12.66 -8.92 19.76
N GLU A 218 -11.99 -9.21 18.64
CA GLU A 218 -10.56 -8.92 18.48
C GLU A 218 -10.35 -7.47 18.03
N GLU A 219 -9.48 -6.76 18.77
CA GLU A 219 -8.94 -5.49 18.30
C GLU A 219 -8.13 -5.73 17.01
N ALA A 220 -8.32 -4.87 16.01
CA ALA A 220 -7.57 -4.93 14.79
C ALA A 220 -7.29 -3.52 14.25
N LEU A 221 -6.19 -3.40 13.51
CA LEU A 221 -5.72 -2.17 12.90
C LEU A 221 -5.66 -2.33 11.39
N VAL A 222 -6.33 -1.43 10.67
CA VAL A 222 -6.24 -1.33 9.21
C VAL A 222 -5.04 -0.45 8.85
N VAL A 223 -4.19 -0.94 7.96
CA VAL A 223 -2.93 -0.29 7.58
C VAL A 223 -2.96 0.13 6.11
N GLY A 224 -2.62 1.39 5.86
CA GLY A 224 -2.56 2.03 4.55
C GLY A 224 -1.15 2.02 3.94
N LYS A 225 -1.09 2.22 2.62
CA LYS A 225 0.13 2.16 1.82
C LYS A 225 1.17 3.23 2.18
N LYS A 226 0.75 4.36 2.77
CA LYS A 226 1.66 5.42 3.24
C LYS A 226 1.83 5.41 4.76
N GLY A 227 1.54 4.28 5.40
CA GLY A 227 1.62 4.14 6.85
C GLY A 227 0.46 4.78 7.59
N GLU A 228 -0.67 5.04 6.92
CA GLU A 228 -1.92 5.39 7.59
C GLU A 228 -2.37 4.22 8.46
N GLU A 229 -2.89 4.51 9.65
CA GLU A 229 -3.39 3.51 10.58
C GLU A 229 -4.79 3.93 11.06
N ALA A 230 -5.71 2.97 11.12
CA ALA A 230 -7.05 3.19 11.68
C ALA A 230 -7.55 1.92 12.36
N SER A 231 -8.15 2.05 13.55
CA SER A 231 -8.81 0.92 14.21
C SER A 231 -9.93 0.36 13.32
N LEU A 232 -10.05 -0.96 13.30
CA LEU A 232 -11.15 -1.65 12.64
C LEU A 232 -12.43 -1.41 13.47
N ASP A 233 -13.32 -0.60 12.92
CA ASP A 233 -14.60 -0.22 13.51
C ASP A 233 -15.65 -1.28 13.18
N LYS A 234 -16.64 -1.46 14.06
CA LYS A 234 -17.74 -2.41 13.84
C LYS A 234 -18.56 -2.09 12.60
N GLU A 235 -18.68 -0.81 12.24
CA GLU A 235 -19.32 -0.36 11.00
C GLU A 235 -18.34 -0.18 9.83
N GLY A 236 -17.06 -0.47 10.08
CA GLY A 236 -15.96 -0.38 9.13
C GLY A 236 -16.06 -1.42 8.02
N LYS A 237 -15.79 -0.99 6.78
CA LYS A 237 -15.87 -1.85 5.58
C LYS A 237 -14.61 -1.71 4.74
N LEU A 238 -14.00 -2.85 4.44
CA LEU A 238 -12.94 -2.96 3.43
C LEU A 238 -13.59 -3.08 2.04
N VAL A 239 -13.52 -2.00 1.27
CA VAL A 239 -14.17 -1.86 -0.03
C VAL A 239 -13.20 -2.26 -1.14
N LEU A 240 -13.58 -3.28 -1.91
CA LEU A 240 -12.84 -3.73 -3.08
C LEU A 240 -13.12 -2.80 -4.28
N ASN A 241 -12.11 -2.00 -4.65
CA ASN A 241 -12.13 -1.17 -5.84
C ASN A 241 -11.56 -1.96 -7.04
N ASN A 242 -11.24 -1.28 -8.14
CA ASN A 242 -10.73 -1.94 -9.35
C ASN A 242 -9.41 -2.69 -9.07
N ASN A 243 -8.38 -1.99 -8.61
CA ASN A 243 -7.04 -2.51 -8.35
C ASN A 243 -6.54 -2.22 -6.92
N SER A 244 -7.42 -1.76 -6.02
CA SER A 244 -7.07 -1.41 -4.65
C SER A 244 -8.20 -1.74 -3.67
N ILE A 245 -7.89 -1.64 -2.39
CA ILE A 245 -8.83 -1.84 -1.30
C ILE A 245 -8.87 -0.54 -0.49
N GLY A 246 -10.05 0.03 -0.29
CA GLY A 246 -10.24 1.19 0.59
C GLY A 246 -10.86 0.79 1.91
N TYR A 247 -10.65 1.57 2.96
CA TYR A 247 -11.31 1.41 4.25
C TYR A 247 -12.29 2.56 4.49
N VAL A 248 -13.54 2.21 4.75
CA VAL A 248 -14.66 3.15 4.86
C VAL A 248 -15.40 2.90 6.17
N VAL A 249 -15.65 3.97 6.94
CA VAL A 249 -16.42 3.91 8.18
C VAL A 249 -17.56 4.91 8.06
N ASN A 250 -18.79 4.47 8.33
CA ASN A 250 -20.01 5.29 8.26
C ASN A 250 -20.18 6.04 6.92
N GLY A 251 -19.74 5.41 5.83
CA GLY A 251 -19.79 5.98 4.47
C GLY A 251 -18.61 6.88 4.09
N GLU A 252 -17.78 7.28 5.05
CA GLU A 252 -16.59 8.12 4.83
C GLU A 252 -15.34 7.28 4.56
N LEU A 253 -14.58 7.66 3.54
CA LEU A 253 -13.28 7.05 3.26
C LEU A 253 -12.28 7.46 4.35
N LYS A 254 -11.71 6.47 5.04
CA LYS A 254 -10.68 6.67 6.07
C LYS A 254 -9.28 6.39 5.53
N ILE A 255 -9.11 5.31 4.77
CA ILE A 255 -7.86 4.96 4.10
C ILE A 255 -8.16 4.61 2.65
N GLN A 256 -7.45 5.23 1.71
CA GLN A 256 -7.70 5.03 0.27
C GLN A 256 -7.14 3.70 -0.23
N ASP A 257 -5.88 3.41 0.11
CA ASP A 257 -5.13 2.25 -0.38
C ASP A 257 -4.63 1.44 0.82
N VAL A 258 -5.43 0.47 1.23
CA VAL A 258 -5.16 -0.46 2.32
C VAL A 258 -4.23 -1.57 1.84
N VAL A 259 -3.18 -1.84 2.62
CA VAL A 259 -2.24 -2.95 2.40
C VAL A 259 -2.52 -4.16 3.29
N GLY A 260 -3.31 -3.99 4.35
CA GLY A 260 -3.71 -5.12 5.16
C GLY A 260 -4.29 -4.75 6.52
N VAL A 261 -4.40 -5.77 7.36
CA VAL A 261 -4.94 -5.68 8.71
C VAL A 261 -4.03 -6.40 9.70
N VAL A 262 -3.75 -5.76 10.82
CA VAL A 262 -3.01 -6.34 11.94
C VAL A 262 -3.98 -6.59 13.09
N ILE A 263 -4.20 -7.86 13.42
CA ILE A 263 -5.05 -8.29 14.54
C ILE A 263 -4.23 -8.31 15.83
N LYS A 264 -4.82 -7.83 16.92
CA LYS A 264 -4.20 -7.72 18.24
C LYS A 264 -2.80 -7.10 18.15
N PRO A 265 -2.68 -5.90 17.55
CA PRO A 265 -1.39 -5.24 17.44
C PRO A 265 -0.77 -5.07 18.85
N PRO A 266 0.55 -5.23 19.02
CA PRO A 266 1.19 -4.94 20.28
C PRO A 266 0.95 -3.49 20.71
N ALA A 267 0.78 -3.29 22.02
CA ALA A 267 0.59 -1.96 22.58
C ALA A 267 1.82 -1.05 22.39
N LYS A 268 3.03 -1.63 22.38
CA LYS A 268 4.27 -0.90 22.13
C LYS A 268 4.46 -0.68 20.63
N ARG A 269 4.79 0.55 20.24
CA ARG A 269 4.95 0.99 18.85
C ARG A 269 6.36 1.56 18.62
N ILE A 270 6.80 1.59 17.36
CA ILE A 270 8.05 2.27 16.98
C ILE A 270 8.05 3.76 17.36
N THR A 271 6.89 4.42 17.29
CA THR A 271 6.72 5.84 17.65
C THR A 271 6.91 6.09 19.15
N ASP A 272 6.78 5.07 20.00
CA ASP A 272 6.99 5.19 21.44
C ASP A 272 8.45 5.48 21.79
N VAL A 273 9.41 5.18 20.90
CA VAL A 273 10.82 5.57 21.08
C VAL A 273 10.93 7.07 21.38
N TYR A 274 10.26 7.92 20.60
CA TYR A 274 10.28 9.37 20.79
C TYR A 274 9.68 9.76 22.13
N TYR A 275 8.51 9.21 22.48
CA TYR A 275 7.78 9.61 23.69
C TYR A 275 8.46 9.11 24.96
N ASP A 276 8.97 7.88 24.96
CA ASP A 276 9.73 7.29 26.06
C ASP A 276 11.03 8.10 26.27
N THR A 277 11.77 8.40 25.19
CA THR A 277 12.98 9.24 25.26
C THR A 277 12.67 10.64 25.80
N LYS A 278 11.67 11.31 25.22
CA LYS A 278 11.28 12.67 25.63
C LYS A 278 10.85 12.71 27.09
N LYS A 279 10.14 11.69 27.57
CA LYS A 279 9.74 11.59 28.97
C LYS A 279 10.96 11.51 29.89
N MET A 280 11.92 10.64 29.60
CA MET A 280 13.15 10.47 30.38
C MET A 280 14.01 11.76 30.38
N LEU A 281 14.17 12.39 29.22
CA LEU A 281 14.90 13.66 29.11
C LEU A 281 14.25 14.79 29.95
N ASN A 282 12.91 14.86 30.02
CA ASN A 282 12.20 15.81 30.88
C ASN A 282 12.33 15.50 32.37
N GLN A 283 12.74 14.28 32.72
CA GLN A 283 13.04 13.86 34.09
C GLN A 283 14.52 14.08 34.45
N GLU A 284 15.27 14.75 33.58
CA GLU A 284 16.72 14.97 33.69
C GLU A 284 17.54 13.67 33.73
N GLU A 285 17.01 12.60 33.12
CA GLU A 285 17.75 11.37 32.88
C GLU A 285 18.51 11.46 31.55
N ASN A 286 19.77 11.02 31.54
CA ASN A 286 20.51 10.82 30.29
C ASN A 286 19.95 9.59 29.58
N VAL A 287 19.74 9.66 28.26
CA VAL A 287 19.16 8.57 27.46
C VAL A 287 20.13 8.12 26.37
N MET A 288 20.36 6.81 26.28
CA MET A 288 21.01 6.17 25.14
C MET A 288 19.97 5.42 24.33
N LEU A 289 19.96 5.67 23.03
CA LEU A 289 19.15 4.98 22.04
C LEU A 289 20.07 4.14 21.16
N ILE A 290 19.82 2.83 21.11
CA ILE A 290 20.53 1.91 20.24
C ILE A 290 19.52 1.29 19.28
N LEU A 291 19.69 1.59 18.00
CA LEU A 291 18.94 0.99 16.90
C LEU A 291 19.77 -0.13 16.27
N ILE A 292 19.24 -1.35 16.28
CA ILE A 292 19.78 -2.50 15.55
C ILE A 292 18.93 -2.69 14.29
N ASP A 293 19.42 -2.21 13.14
CA ASP A 293 18.71 -2.24 11.85
C ASP A 293 18.41 -3.69 11.44
N GLY A 294 17.16 -3.98 11.07
CA GLY A 294 16.75 -5.30 10.58
C GLY A 294 16.59 -6.43 11.62
N LEU A 295 16.61 -6.14 12.93
CA LEU A 295 16.38 -7.16 13.97
C LEU A 295 14.88 -7.39 14.25
N GLY A 296 14.29 -8.35 13.55
CA GLY A 296 12.93 -8.83 13.79
C GLY A 296 12.77 -9.61 15.11
N TYR A 297 11.56 -9.66 15.65
CA TYR A 297 11.29 -10.38 16.91
C TYR A 297 11.53 -11.89 16.76
N HIS A 298 11.28 -12.48 15.58
CA HIS A 298 11.59 -13.88 15.31
C HIS A 298 13.09 -14.15 15.26
N GLN A 299 13.87 -13.23 14.67
CA GLN A 299 15.33 -13.28 14.65
C GLN A 299 15.91 -13.20 16.06
N TYR A 300 15.40 -12.29 16.89
CA TYR A 300 15.75 -12.22 18.32
C TYR A 300 15.50 -13.55 19.03
N GLN A 301 14.30 -14.12 18.90
CA GLN A 301 13.95 -15.38 19.55
C GLN A 301 14.83 -16.54 19.08
N TYR A 302 15.16 -16.56 17.79
CA TYR A 302 16.04 -17.57 17.21
C TYR A 302 17.48 -17.41 17.72
N ALA A 303 18.03 -16.20 17.71
CA ALA A 303 19.38 -15.91 18.19
C ALA A 303 19.54 -16.23 19.69
N LYS A 304 18.55 -15.86 20.52
CA LYS A 304 18.49 -16.20 21.95
C LYS A 304 18.54 -17.71 22.17
N LYS A 305 17.69 -18.47 21.47
CA LYS A 305 17.62 -19.93 21.59
C LYS A 305 18.93 -20.65 21.21
N ASN A 306 19.76 -20.00 20.40
CA ASN A 306 21.02 -20.56 19.88
C ASN A 306 22.26 -19.87 20.47
N ASP A 307 22.14 -19.19 21.62
CA ASP A 307 23.24 -18.60 22.39
C ASP A 307 24.10 -17.56 21.62
N TYR A 308 23.51 -16.84 20.65
CA TYR A 308 24.21 -15.81 19.87
C TYR A 308 24.20 -14.43 20.52
N ILE A 309 23.27 -14.16 21.44
CA ILE A 309 23.04 -12.84 22.03
C ILE A 309 23.00 -12.90 23.57
N PRO A 310 24.05 -13.42 24.23
CA PRO A 310 24.04 -13.66 25.67
C PRO A 310 23.83 -12.39 26.50
N PHE A 311 24.31 -11.22 26.05
CA PHE A 311 24.06 -9.98 26.77
C PHE A 311 22.60 -9.53 26.64
N LEU A 312 22.03 -9.49 25.44
CA LEU A 312 20.62 -9.14 25.25
C LEU A 312 19.68 -10.13 25.94
N GLU A 313 20.07 -11.41 26.06
CA GLU A 313 19.35 -12.41 26.85
C GLU A 313 19.40 -12.13 28.36
N SER A 314 20.51 -11.57 28.87
CA SER A 314 20.64 -11.21 30.29
C SER A 314 19.76 -10.03 30.71
N LEU A 315 19.27 -9.24 29.74
CA LEU A 315 18.36 -8.12 29.98
C LEU A 315 16.94 -8.62 30.33
N PRO A 316 16.10 -7.77 30.95
CA PRO A 316 14.67 -8.06 31.04
C PRO A 316 14.08 -8.41 29.67
N GLU A 317 13.16 -9.37 29.63
CA GLU A 317 12.53 -9.81 28.38
C GLU A 317 11.99 -8.59 27.58
N PRO A 318 12.33 -8.46 26.29
CA PRO A 318 11.87 -7.33 25.50
C PRO A 318 10.37 -7.32 25.37
N GLN A 319 9.80 -6.12 25.36
CA GLN A 319 8.46 -5.94 24.85
C GLN A 319 8.47 -6.22 23.35
N LYS A 320 7.46 -6.93 22.85
CA LYS A 320 7.21 -6.99 21.42
C LYS A 320 6.58 -5.67 20.99
N ALA A 321 7.16 -5.01 19.99
CA ALA A 321 6.65 -3.77 19.45
C ALA A 321 6.34 -3.91 17.95
N MET A 322 5.46 -3.06 17.45
CA MET A 322 5.11 -3.00 16.03
C MET A 322 5.71 -1.76 15.37
N VAL A 323 6.27 -1.95 14.19
CA VAL A 323 6.85 -0.90 13.36
C VAL A 323 5.79 -0.25 12.45
N ALA A 324 6.09 0.90 11.89
CA ALA A 324 5.25 1.57 10.91
C ALA A 324 5.43 0.95 9.52
N TYR A 325 4.37 1.00 8.71
CA TYR A 325 4.40 0.54 7.32
C TYR A 325 4.75 1.69 6.34
N PRO A 326 5.52 1.43 5.27
CA PRO A 326 6.27 0.20 5.01
C PRO A 326 7.43 0.02 5.99
N SER A 327 7.70 -1.23 6.36
CA SER A 327 8.71 -1.68 7.33
C SER A 327 10.14 -1.53 6.79
N VAL A 328 10.55 -0.30 6.48
CA VAL A 328 11.86 0.01 5.89
C VAL A 328 12.59 1.08 6.71
N THR A 329 13.92 1.02 6.73
CA THR A 329 14.78 1.87 7.57
C THR A 329 14.43 3.37 7.59
N PRO A 330 14.32 4.11 6.46
CA PRO A 330 14.04 5.54 6.52
C PRO A 330 12.68 5.87 7.15
N VAL A 331 11.68 5.03 6.89
CA VAL A 331 10.31 5.20 7.40
C VAL A 331 10.29 5.02 8.90
N ASN A 332 10.89 3.94 9.39
CA ASN A 332 10.85 3.59 10.81
C ASN A 332 11.86 4.35 11.66
N LEU A 333 13.00 4.74 11.09
CA LEU A 333 13.89 5.70 11.73
C LEU A 333 13.18 7.04 11.92
N ALA A 334 12.50 7.57 10.89
CA ALA A 334 11.71 8.79 11.00
C ALA A 334 10.59 8.63 12.04
N ALA A 335 9.83 7.54 12.01
CA ALA A 335 8.77 7.30 12.97
C ALA A 335 9.29 7.22 14.41
N SER A 336 10.40 6.51 14.65
CA SER A 336 11.03 6.39 15.98
C SER A 336 11.53 7.72 16.52
N LEU A 337 12.09 8.57 15.65
CA LEU A 337 12.75 9.81 16.07
C LEU A 337 11.78 10.99 16.10
N THR A 338 10.62 10.91 15.45
CA THR A 338 9.60 11.97 15.45
C THR A 338 8.42 11.66 16.37
N GLY A 339 8.16 10.39 16.64
CA GLY A 339 6.96 9.94 17.35
C GLY A 339 5.69 9.93 16.49
N GLU A 340 5.82 10.25 15.20
CA GLU A 340 4.70 10.40 14.28
C GLU A 340 4.74 9.34 13.18
N LEU A 341 3.57 8.92 12.71
CA LEU A 341 3.44 7.95 11.62
C LEU A 341 3.90 8.53 10.27
N PRO A 342 4.23 7.67 9.28
CA PRO A 342 4.84 8.11 8.01
C PRO A 342 4.02 9.11 7.20
N TYR A 343 2.70 9.00 7.22
CA TYR A 343 1.80 9.95 6.55
C TYR A 343 1.75 11.33 7.23
N VAL A 344 2.26 11.47 8.46
CA VAL A 344 2.36 12.72 9.23
C VAL A 344 3.78 13.27 9.19
N ASN A 345 4.79 12.42 9.36
CA ASN A 345 6.19 12.85 9.36
C ASN A 345 6.79 13.07 7.96
N GLY A 346 6.08 12.63 6.91
CA GLY A 346 6.42 12.83 5.50
C GLY A 346 7.36 11.77 4.88
N VAL A 347 7.91 10.85 5.68
CA VAL A 347 8.85 9.81 5.23
C VAL A 347 8.12 8.47 5.13
N TYR A 348 7.44 8.23 4.00
CA TYR A 348 6.62 7.03 3.76
C TYR A 348 7.21 6.05 2.73
N LYS A 349 8.45 6.27 2.28
CA LYS A 349 9.17 5.36 1.38
C LYS A 349 10.68 5.61 1.40
N ARG A 350 11.44 4.66 0.85
CA ARG A 350 12.88 4.82 0.58
C ARG A 350 13.16 6.07 -0.28
N GLY A 351 14.28 6.75 0.00
CA GLY A 351 14.73 7.94 -0.74
C GLY A 351 14.21 9.29 -0.25
N ILE A 352 13.25 9.32 0.70
CA ILE A 352 12.86 10.57 1.39
C ILE A 352 13.74 10.71 2.63
N ARG A 353 14.52 11.80 2.70
CA ARG A 353 15.43 12.05 3.84
C ARG A 353 14.93 13.15 4.77
N LYS A 354 14.17 14.10 4.25
CA LYS A 354 13.68 15.25 5.01
C LYS A 354 12.37 14.88 5.71
N VAL A 355 12.35 15.05 7.04
CA VAL A 355 11.12 14.95 7.86
C VAL A 355 10.37 16.28 7.88
N GLU A 356 9.05 16.22 8.02
CA GLU A 356 8.15 17.39 8.07
C GLU A 356 7.93 17.92 9.49
N VAL A 357 8.23 17.10 10.50
CA VAL A 357 8.09 17.43 11.92
C VAL A 357 9.42 17.28 12.65
N PRO A 358 9.66 18.01 13.76
CA PRO A 358 10.91 17.92 14.50
C PRO A 358 11.17 16.52 15.07
N THR A 359 12.42 16.09 15.03
CA THR A 359 12.86 14.86 15.70
C THR A 359 13.11 15.10 17.20
N ILE A 360 13.47 14.04 17.93
CA ILE A 360 13.96 14.12 19.31
C ILE A 360 15.20 15.02 19.43
N PHE A 361 16.03 15.14 18.39
CA PHE A 361 17.16 16.07 18.38
C PHE A 361 16.70 17.52 18.27
N GLY A 362 15.62 17.78 17.53
CA GLY A 362 14.94 19.08 17.53
C GLY A 362 14.42 19.44 18.93
N PHE A 363 13.89 18.46 19.68
CA PHE A 363 13.52 18.64 21.09
C PHE A 363 14.74 18.96 21.97
N CYS A 364 15.84 18.21 21.87
CA CYS A 364 17.07 18.47 22.64
C CYS A 364 17.62 19.88 22.38
N LYS A 365 17.70 20.28 21.11
CA LYS A 365 18.14 21.63 20.72
C LYS A 365 17.28 22.73 21.34
N LYS A 366 15.96 22.53 21.39
CA LYS A 366 15.02 23.49 22.01
C LYS A 366 15.18 23.56 23.54
N GLN A 367 15.55 22.45 24.18
CA GLN A 367 15.75 22.37 25.63
C GLN A 367 17.21 22.64 26.06
N ASN A 368 18.10 22.99 25.13
CA ASN A 368 19.55 23.11 25.39
C ASN A 368 20.17 21.84 26.00
N LYS A 369 19.70 20.67 25.57
CA LYS A 369 20.25 19.36 25.93
C LYS A 369 21.34 18.96 24.93
N GLU A 370 22.45 18.45 25.44
CA GLU A 370 23.59 18.02 24.61
C GLU A 370 23.27 16.64 24.03
N ALA A 371 23.31 16.54 22.69
CA ALA A 371 22.94 15.33 21.99
C ALA A 371 23.97 14.95 20.91
N ALA A 372 24.17 13.65 20.73
CA ALA A 372 24.98 13.10 19.64
C ALA A 372 24.23 11.97 18.92
N ALA A 373 24.35 11.96 17.59
CA ALA A 373 23.88 10.87 16.74
C ALA A 373 25.09 10.23 16.04
N VAL A 374 25.42 8.99 16.39
CA VAL A 374 26.51 8.21 15.80
C VAL A 374 25.91 7.25 14.79
N ILE A 375 26.27 7.46 13.53
CA ILE A 375 25.70 6.72 12.41
C ILE A 375 26.82 6.30 11.44
N GLY A 376 26.45 5.58 10.38
CA GLY A 376 27.39 5.19 9.33
C GLY A 376 27.89 6.35 8.49
N PRO A 377 28.49 6.07 7.32
CA PRO A 377 29.16 7.08 6.51
C PRO A 377 28.19 8.11 5.91
N ILE A 378 26.92 7.75 5.82
CA ILE A 378 25.85 8.57 5.26
C ILE A 378 24.59 8.41 6.11
N GLY A 379 23.95 9.52 6.48
CA GLY A 379 22.71 9.50 7.24
C GLY A 379 21.47 9.15 6.41
N THR A 380 20.61 8.30 6.96
CA THR A 380 19.36 7.86 6.34
C THR A 380 18.32 8.97 6.24
N ILE A 381 18.15 9.77 7.31
CA ILE A 381 17.30 10.97 7.34
C ILE A 381 18.10 12.20 7.79
N GLU A 382 17.56 13.39 7.55
CA GLU A 382 18.11 14.66 8.04
C GLU A 382 17.79 14.84 9.53
N LEU A 383 18.78 15.25 10.32
CA LEU A 383 18.66 15.53 11.75
C LEU A 383 18.94 17.02 12.02
N GLU A 384 18.37 17.58 13.08
CA GLU A 384 18.57 18.98 13.48
C GLU A 384 19.96 19.28 14.09
N ILE A 385 20.76 18.23 14.30
CA ILE A 385 22.15 18.28 14.74
C ILE A 385 23.07 17.62 13.69
N PRO A 386 24.34 18.05 13.57
CA PRO A 386 25.31 17.35 12.73
C PRO A 386 25.59 15.94 13.28
N PRO A 387 25.45 14.88 12.48
CA PRO A 387 25.78 13.53 12.92
C PRO A 387 27.28 13.31 13.04
N VAL A 388 27.66 12.36 13.88
CA VAL A 388 29.00 11.77 13.95
C VAL A 388 29.02 10.60 12.96
N LEU A 389 29.65 10.82 11.82
CA LEU A 389 29.77 9.82 10.77
C LEU A 389 30.91 8.87 11.08
N SER A 390 30.66 7.57 10.92
CA SER A 390 31.66 6.51 11.09
C SER A 390 31.92 5.87 9.72
N MET A 391 33.19 5.83 9.33
CA MET A 391 33.67 5.20 8.10
C MET A 391 34.35 3.88 8.49
N ASP A 392 34.40 2.93 7.57
CA ASP A 392 35.17 1.69 7.72
C ASP A 392 36.67 2.07 7.64
N GLU A 393 37.30 2.30 8.79
CA GLU A 393 38.70 2.75 8.88
C GLU A 393 39.66 1.56 8.79
N ASN A 394 39.20 0.37 9.21
CA ASN A 394 40.00 -0.85 9.28
C ASN A 394 39.89 -1.73 8.00
N ASN A 395 38.96 -1.42 7.09
CA ASN A 395 38.60 -2.14 5.86
C ASN A 395 38.11 -3.57 6.09
N ASP A 396 37.39 -3.83 7.18
CA ASP A 396 36.80 -5.14 7.49
C ASP A 396 35.39 -5.33 6.90
N GLY A 397 34.85 -4.29 6.25
CA GLY A 397 33.54 -4.30 5.61
C GLY A 397 32.38 -3.92 6.53
N SER A 398 32.64 -3.61 7.80
CA SER A 398 31.69 -3.08 8.77
C SER A 398 31.92 -1.59 9.01
N THR A 399 30.96 -0.96 9.68
CA THR A 399 31.18 0.34 10.35
C THR A 399 30.71 0.33 11.80
N ASP A 400 30.24 -0.82 12.30
CA ASP A 400 29.57 -0.94 13.59
C ASP A 400 30.59 -0.91 14.75
N ASP A 401 31.82 -1.38 14.54
CA ASP A 401 32.93 -1.19 15.48
C ASP A 401 33.35 0.28 15.57
N GLU A 402 33.53 1.01 14.45
CA GLU A 402 33.86 2.44 14.52
C GLU A 402 32.72 3.27 15.13
N LYS A 403 31.45 2.91 14.88
CA LYS A 403 30.31 3.55 15.57
C LYS A 403 30.40 3.33 17.07
N THR A 404 30.76 2.13 17.50
CA THR A 404 30.93 1.80 18.93
C THR A 404 32.06 2.62 19.54
N GLU A 405 33.20 2.73 18.86
CA GLU A 405 34.30 3.58 19.33
C GLU A 405 33.91 5.06 19.40
N ASN A 406 33.22 5.57 18.38
CA ASN A 406 32.78 6.97 18.31
C ASN A 406 31.75 7.28 19.39
N ALA A 407 30.83 6.37 19.68
CA ALA A 407 29.90 6.47 20.79
C ALA A 407 30.64 6.54 22.13
N LEU A 408 31.61 5.65 22.38
CA LEU A 408 32.45 5.69 23.59
C LEU A 408 33.23 7.02 23.74
N LYS A 409 33.81 7.53 22.64
CA LYS A 409 34.51 8.84 22.61
C LYS A 409 33.57 10.02 22.88
N LYS A 410 32.28 9.88 22.56
CA LYS A 410 31.26 10.93 22.78
C LYS A 410 30.72 10.92 24.20
N MET A 411 30.53 9.74 24.79
CA MET A 411 30.09 9.58 26.18
C MET A 411 31.00 10.31 27.17
N SER A 412 32.31 10.37 26.92
CA SER A 412 33.28 11.05 27.80
C SER A 412 33.10 12.58 27.90
N LYS A 413 32.22 13.17 27.08
CA LYS A 413 31.97 14.62 27.04
C LYS A 413 30.74 15.06 27.84
N GLY A 414 29.97 14.11 28.38
CA GLY A 414 28.68 14.35 29.03
C GLY A 414 27.59 14.63 27.99
N LEU A 415 26.62 13.72 27.88
CA LEU A 415 25.51 13.82 26.92
C LEU A 415 24.19 13.58 27.65
N ASP A 416 23.17 14.37 27.33
CA ASP A 416 21.79 14.08 27.69
C ASP A 416 21.20 12.98 26.78
N LEU A 417 21.57 12.98 25.49
CA LEU A 417 21.07 12.02 24.49
C LEU A 417 22.20 11.48 23.62
N LEU A 418 22.33 10.16 23.53
CA LEU A 418 23.20 9.48 22.58
C LEU A 418 22.37 8.51 21.72
N PHE A 419 22.43 8.65 20.41
CA PHE A 419 21.83 7.70 19.46
C PHE A 419 22.93 6.97 18.70
N VAL A 420 22.81 5.65 18.58
CA VAL A 420 23.72 4.77 17.82
C VAL A 420 22.91 3.89 16.88
N HIS A 421 23.29 3.84 15.60
CA HIS A 421 22.57 3.08 14.56
C HIS A 421 23.47 2.01 13.92
N TYR A 422 23.31 0.76 14.37
CA TYR A 422 24.00 -0.42 13.84
C TYR A 422 23.27 -0.98 12.62
N LYS A 423 24.01 -1.44 11.60
CA LYS A 423 23.44 -1.81 10.28
C LYS A 423 23.82 -3.19 9.78
N ASP A 424 24.81 -3.84 10.39
CA ASP A 424 25.38 -5.05 9.81
C ASP A 424 24.37 -6.20 9.70
N VAL A 425 23.41 -6.28 10.65
CA VAL A 425 22.33 -7.27 10.64
C VAL A 425 21.43 -7.16 9.42
N ASP A 426 21.00 -5.95 9.06
CA ASP A 426 20.22 -5.71 7.84
C ASP A 426 21.02 -6.02 6.57
N ILE A 427 22.30 -5.62 6.53
CA ILE A 427 23.19 -5.89 5.40
C ILE A 427 23.39 -7.40 5.19
N ALA A 428 23.72 -8.14 6.25
CA ALA A 428 23.83 -9.59 6.20
C ALA A 428 22.49 -10.25 5.84
N GLY A 429 21.40 -9.71 6.40
CA GLY A 429 20.02 -10.02 6.07
C GLY A 429 19.74 -10.10 4.58
N HIS A 430 19.98 -8.99 3.89
CA HIS A 430 19.77 -8.91 2.46
C HIS A 430 20.58 -9.92 1.65
N ASN A 431 21.81 -10.22 2.09
CA ASN A 431 22.71 -11.10 1.35
C ASN A 431 22.45 -12.60 1.59
N TYR A 432 21.99 -12.99 2.78
CA TYR A 432 21.97 -14.40 3.19
C TYR A 432 20.59 -14.91 3.66
N GLY A 433 19.66 -13.99 3.98
CA GLY A 433 18.31 -14.30 4.45
C GLY A 433 18.18 -14.35 5.96
N ASP A 434 16.99 -13.97 6.43
CA ASP A 434 16.63 -13.61 7.82
C ASP A 434 17.24 -14.44 8.97
N LEU A 435 17.45 -15.74 8.83
CA LEU A 435 17.97 -16.64 9.87
C LEU A 435 19.33 -17.30 9.53
N ALA A 436 20.04 -16.78 8.53
CA ALA A 436 21.35 -17.29 8.14
C ALA A 436 22.42 -17.12 9.23
N VAL A 437 23.44 -17.98 9.24
CA VAL A 437 24.48 -17.97 10.28
C VAL A 437 25.28 -16.67 10.28
N GLU A 438 25.45 -16.06 9.11
CA GLU A 438 26.14 -14.78 8.91
C GLU A 438 25.47 -13.66 9.72
N ILE A 439 24.13 -13.60 9.72
CA ILE A 439 23.37 -12.64 10.52
C ILE A 439 23.56 -12.90 12.01
N LEU A 440 23.60 -14.18 12.41
CA LEU A 440 23.76 -14.54 13.82
C LEU A 440 25.16 -14.16 14.34
N GLU A 441 26.19 -14.32 13.52
CA GLU A 441 27.55 -13.86 13.86
C GLU A 441 27.63 -12.33 13.94
N ASP A 442 26.94 -11.59 13.07
CA ASP A 442 26.86 -10.13 13.18
C ASP A 442 26.02 -9.69 14.39
N LEU A 443 24.91 -10.38 14.71
CA LEU A 443 24.16 -10.16 15.94
C LEU A 443 25.03 -10.39 17.19
N LYS A 444 25.93 -11.38 17.17
CA LYS A 444 26.85 -11.65 18.27
C LYS A 444 27.89 -10.55 18.45
N LYS A 445 28.38 -9.94 17.36
CA LYS A 445 29.23 -8.74 17.44
C LYS A 445 28.46 -7.57 18.01
N ILE A 446 27.25 -7.31 17.51
CA ILE A 446 26.38 -6.24 18.00
C ILE A 446 26.05 -6.45 19.48
N ASP A 447 25.72 -7.66 19.92
CA ASP A 447 25.49 -7.99 21.34
C ASP A 447 26.66 -7.55 22.23
N SER A 448 27.89 -7.82 21.79
CA SER A 448 29.11 -7.34 22.46
C SER A 448 29.25 -5.82 22.43
N TYR A 449 28.93 -5.16 21.32
CA TYR A 449 28.98 -3.69 21.21
C TYR A 449 27.93 -3.01 22.11
N VAL A 450 26.71 -3.52 22.12
CA VAL A 450 25.64 -3.06 23.01
C VAL A 450 26.08 -3.20 24.46
N ASN A 451 26.64 -4.36 24.86
CA ASN A 451 27.16 -4.55 26.21
C ASN A 451 28.22 -3.50 26.58
N GLN A 452 29.19 -3.26 25.68
CA GLN A 452 30.25 -2.27 25.91
C GLN A 452 29.74 -0.84 26.12
N LEU A 453 28.71 -0.44 25.36
CA LEU A 453 28.09 0.88 25.50
C LEU A 453 27.26 0.97 26.78
N VAL A 454 26.41 -0.02 27.02
CA VAL A 454 25.52 -0.07 28.18
C VAL A 454 26.31 -0.04 29.49
N ALA A 455 27.38 -0.84 29.59
CA ALA A 455 28.18 -0.94 30.80
C ALA A 455 28.83 0.39 31.24
N LYS A 456 28.95 1.36 30.32
CA LYS A 456 29.58 2.66 30.56
C LYS A 456 28.57 3.82 30.57
N TRP A 457 27.28 3.55 30.35
CA TRP A 457 26.26 4.59 30.29
C TRP A 457 25.61 4.80 31.66
N ASP A 458 25.73 6.01 32.21
CA ASP A 458 25.02 6.41 33.42
C ASP A 458 23.69 7.08 33.05
N GLY A 459 22.64 6.29 32.89
CA GLY A 459 21.33 6.75 32.46
C GLY A 459 20.40 5.64 31.98
N LYS A 460 19.33 6.01 31.28
CA LYS A 460 18.41 5.08 30.63
C LYS A 460 18.95 4.61 29.30
N VAL A 461 18.65 3.37 28.95
CA VAL A 461 18.94 2.78 27.65
C VAL A 461 17.64 2.28 27.03
N ILE A 462 17.43 2.62 25.76
CA ILE A 462 16.42 2.02 24.89
C ILE A 462 17.14 1.29 23.76
N VAL A 463 16.91 -0.02 23.66
CA VAL A 463 17.37 -0.83 22.53
C VAL A 463 16.14 -1.23 21.72
N TYR A 464 16.18 -1.02 20.41
CA TYR A 464 15.05 -1.33 19.53
C TYR A 464 15.54 -1.66 18.11
N ALA A 465 14.63 -2.18 17.29
CA ALA A 465 14.82 -2.31 15.84
C ALA A 465 13.76 -1.49 15.08
N ASP A 466 14.03 -1.19 13.82
CA ASP A 466 13.18 -0.40 12.94
C ASP A 466 12.34 -1.27 11.99
N HIS A 467 12.77 -2.50 11.72
CA HIS A 467 12.00 -3.56 11.09
C HIS A 467 12.63 -4.92 11.38
N GLY A 468 11.90 -5.98 11.05
CA GLY A 468 12.51 -7.30 10.85
C GLY A 468 12.74 -7.60 9.37
N MET A 469 12.86 -8.88 9.05
CA MET A 469 13.17 -9.35 7.71
C MET A 469 12.59 -10.73 7.47
N HIS A 470 12.18 -11.01 6.23
CA HIS A 470 11.76 -12.33 5.80
C HIS A 470 12.72 -12.90 4.76
N LYS A 471 12.68 -14.23 4.63
CA LYS A 471 13.46 -14.96 3.63
C LYS A 471 12.90 -14.82 2.22
N THR A 472 13.79 -14.66 1.25
CA THR A 472 13.52 -14.75 -0.20
C THR A 472 14.38 -15.85 -0.84
N GLU A 473 14.29 -16.03 -2.17
CA GLU A 473 15.14 -17.00 -2.89
C GLU A 473 16.62 -16.57 -2.95
N GLU A 474 16.89 -15.26 -2.98
CA GLU A 474 18.23 -14.69 -3.15
C GLU A 474 18.84 -14.13 -1.84
N GLY A 475 18.16 -14.32 -0.70
CA GLY A 475 18.59 -13.80 0.59
C GLY A 475 17.41 -13.43 1.46
N GLY A 476 17.34 -12.17 1.87
CA GLY A 476 16.25 -11.62 2.66
C GLY A 476 15.77 -10.28 2.12
N ASP A 477 14.50 -9.95 2.41
CA ASP A 477 13.94 -8.64 2.09
C ASP A 477 13.00 -8.18 3.21
N HIS A 478 12.59 -6.92 3.13
CA HIS A 478 11.71 -6.31 4.10
C HIS A 478 10.95 -5.12 3.49
N GLY A 479 9.87 -4.73 4.17
CA GLY A 479 8.97 -3.65 3.74
C GLY A 479 7.53 -4.11 3.54
N SER A 480 7.24 -5.36 3.84
CA SER A 480 5.96 -6.02 3.67
C SER A 480 5.15 -6.04 4.96
N LEU A 481 3.82 -6.09 4.83
CA LEU A 481 2.91 -6.22 5.97
C LEU A 481 2.81 -7.70 6.39
N ILE A 482 3.91 -8.27 6.83
CA ILE A 482 4.02 -9.66 7.31
C ILE A 482 4.62 -9.69 8.72
N THR A 483 4.42 -10.79 9.45
CA THR A 483 4.85 -10.87 10.85
C THR A 483 6.37 -10.75 11.02
N GLU A 484 7.15 -11.26 10.08
CA GLU A 484 8.62 -11.26 10.10
C GLU A 484 9.18 -9.84 10.00
N ASP A 485 8.52 -8.97 9.23
CA ASP A 485 8.95 -7.59 9.00
C ASP A 485 8.39 -6.61 10.05
N MET A 486 7.16 -6.84 10.52
CA MET A 486 6.38 -5.83 11.23
C MET A 486 6.59 -5.79 12.75
N PHE A 487 7.20 -6.82 13.34
CA PHE A 487 7.36 -6.93 14.79
C PHE A 487 8.82 -7.05 15.21
N MET A 488 9.21 -6.24 16.21
CA MET A 488 10.58 -6.13 16.68
C MET A 488 10.68 -6.19 18.22
N PRO A 489 11.87 -6.51 18.77
CA PRO A 489 12.09 -6.45 20.21
C PRO A 489 12.38 -5.00 20.66
N TYR A 490 11.84 -4.64 21.82
CA TYR A 490 11.95 -3.30 22.40
C TYR A 490 12.29 -3.39 23.89
N TRP A 491 13.43 -2.85 24.28
CA TRP A 491 13.91 -2.84 25.66
C TRP A 491 13.98 -1.42 26.24
N ILE A 492 13.66 -1.30 27.53
CA ILE A 492 13.97 -0.11 28.34
C ILE A 492 14.55 -0.58 29.68
N PHE A 493 15.74 -0.08 30.02
CA PHE A 493 16.42 -0.42 31.27
C PHE A 493 17.44 0.66 31.67
N ASN A 494 18.16 0.46 32.78
CA ASN A 494 19.23 1.35 33.22
C ASN A 494 20.58 0.85 32.69
N GLY A 495 21.43 1.76 32.23
CA GLY A 495 22.83 1.49 31.95
C GLY A 495 23.67 1.34 33.22
N GLY A 496 24.96 1.07 33.02
CA GLY A 496 25.94 0.79 34.06
C GLY A 496 26.19 -0.71 34.22
N ALA A 497 26.89 -1.09 35.29
CA ALA A 497 27.08 -2.50 35.62
C ALA A 497 25.71 -3.14 35.93
N ILE A 498 25.21 -3.95 35.00
CA ILE A 498 24.04 -4.78 35.22
C ILE A 498 24.48 -5.86 36.20
N ASN A 499 24.12 -5.71 37.47
CA ASN A 499 24.42 -6.72 38.48
C ASN A 499 23.65 -8.00 38.12
N GLU A 500 24.37 -9.12 38.04
CA GLU A 500 23.82 -10.48 37.91
C GLU A 500 22.70 -10.78 38.93
#